data_AF-A0A1Z4I5N1-F1
#
_entry.id   AF-A0A1Z4I5N1-F1
#
_cell.length_a   1.000
_cell.length_b   1.000
_cell.length_c   1.000
_cell.angle_alpha   90.00
_cell.angle_beta   90.00
_cell.angle_gamma   90.00
#
_symmetry.space_group_name_H-M   'P 1'
#
loop_
_entity.id
_entity.type
_entity.pdbx_description
1 polymer ?
#
loop_
_entity_poly.entity_id
_entity_poly.type
_entity_poly.pdbx_seq_one_letter_code
_entity_poly.pdbx_strand_id
1 'polypeptide(L)'
;MYKKIISLMLFFLLTLTSVGVLAQTQRQKTRDPWLQPFSSNSIWNTPIGSKAKYVPANIKPAAWVAPDSEYFFRLKASDPKRPLYTPGSWTKRCQGNNTAYISLPIPDNLIIPDATTKPYNTPNNAAAFLLPDGKTLVQVGVLARCVKGGPIYGWRYFPDVSLYGDGRGGAHFGSGLSSFGGSIRKGELINNKPIAHALKILIWGKKYLYYSKDRKGFRYPADRADNYAAKEYKGTNPVLVQGSLLAIPPQVNLKNLQLKTVPGRKIFHALQDYGAYVVDDSAWDAHYINMESGVIEEVRKAYGFNISGNKGDFFDDINTLFGKLQVVDNNSPNSIGGGGKPRQPLAPPITHSRN
;
A
#
# COMPACT_ATOMS: atom_id res chain seq x y z
N MET A 1 -74.07 -72.02 14.06
CA MET A 1 -72.87 -71.51 14.77
C MET A 1 -71.92 -70.90 13.74
N TYR A 2 -72.03 -69.61 13.44
CA TYR A 2 -71.17 -68.91 12.47
C TYR A 2 -70.35 -67.84 13.20
N LYS A 3 -69.02 -67.95 13.11
CA LYS A 3 -68.04 -67.08 13.78
C LYS A 3 -67.93 -65.74 13.04
N LYS A 4 -67.98 -64.64 13.80
CA LYS A 4 -67.80 -63.25 13.35
C LYS A 4 -66.32 -62.98 13.00
N ILE A 5 -66.12 -62.35 11.84
CA ILE A 5 -64.84 -61.82 11.35
C ILE A 5 -64.65 -60.41 11.95
N ILE A 6 -63.48 -60.16 12.54
CA ILE A 6 -63.07 -58.86 13.10
C ILE A 6 -62.35 -58.07 12.00
N SER A 7 -62.81 -56.84 11.76
CA SER A 7 -62.22 -55.89 10.82
C SER A 7 -61.09 -55.11 11.49
N LEU A 8 -59.91 -55.08 10.88
CA LEU A 8 -58.73 -54.35 11.34
C LEU A 8 -58.54 -53.10 10.48
N MET A 9 -58.82 -51.91 11.03
CA MET A 9 -58.51 -50.62 10.37
C MET A 9 -57.02 -50.28 10.55
N LEU A 10 -56.28 -50.18 9.45
CA LEU A 10 -54.95 -49.57 9.43
C LEU A 10 -55.07 -48.04 9.35
N PHE A 11 -54.53 -47.34 10.34
CA PHE A 11 -54.27 -45.90 10.28
C PHE A 11 -52.88 -45.66 9.67
N PHE A 12 -52.82 -45.00 8.52
CA PHE A 12 -51.59 -44.49 7.92
C PHE A 12 -51.27 -43.12 8.54
N LEU A 13 -50.21 -43.03 9.34
CA LEU A 13 -49.70 -41.77 9.88
C LEU A 13 -48.72 -41.15 8.86
N LEU A 14 -49.12 -40.07 8.21
CA LEU A 14 -48.23 -39.29 7.33
C LEU A 14 -47.37 -38.35 8.20
N THR A 15 -46.10 -38.69 8.42
CA THR A 15 -45.15 -37.79 9.09
C THR A 15 -44.55 -36.82 8.06
N LEU A 16 -45.03 -35.57 8.03
CA LEU A 16 -44.32 -34.48 7.36
C LEU A 16 -43.04 -34.15 8.15
N THR A 17 -41.88 -34.57 7.65
CA THR A 17 -40.59 -34.07 8.13
C THR A 17 -40.34 -32.70 7.50
N SER A 18 -40.55 -31.63 8.26
CA SER A 18 -40.10 -30.29 7.90
C SER A 18 -38.57 -30.25 7.94
N VAL A 19 -37.94 -30.34 6.77
CA VAL A 19 -36.50 -30.06 6.64
C VAL A 19 -36.33 -28.54 6.78
N GLY A 20 -36.15 -28.09 8.02
CA GLY A 20 -35.72 -26.74 8.31
C GLY A 20 -34.30 -26.54 7.80
N VAL A 21 -34.15 -26.01 6.58
CA VAL A 21 -32.88 -25.48 6.11
C VAL A 21 -32.59 -24.23 6.93
N LEU A 22 -31.86 -24.40 8.03
CA LEU A 22 -31.20 -23.30 8.72
C LEU A 22 -30.19 -22.71 7.74
N ALA A 23 -30.59 -21.66 7.02
CA ALA A 23 -29.67 -20.81 6.31
C ALA A 23 -28.75 -20.16 7.35
N GLN A 24 -27.59 -20.77 7.59
CA GLN A 24 -26.49 -20.15 8.30
C GLN A 24 -26.11 -18.92 7.48
N THR A 25 -26.59 -17.75 7.90
CA THR A 25 -26.09 -16.48 7.39
C THR A 25 -24.63 -16.41 7.81
N GLN A 26 -23.72 -16.83 6.92
CA GLN A 26 -22.29 -16.58 7.09
C GLN A 26 -22.14 -15.08 7.24
N ARG A 27 -21.88 -14.63 8.48
CA ARG A 27 -21.60 -13.23 8.78
C ARG A 27 -20.46 -12.82 7.87
N GLN A 28 -20.74 -11.92 6.91
CA GLN A 28 -19.75 -11.49 5.94
C GLN A 28 -18.53 -11.00 6.71
N LYS A 29 -17.38 -11.66 6.50
CA LYS A 29 -16.15 -11.25 7.17
C LYS A 29 -15.81 -9.84 6.70
N THR A 30 -15.63 -8.92 7.63
CA THR A 30 -15.24 -7.54 7.33
C THR A 30 -13.79 -7.33 7.74
N ARG A 31 -13.15 -6.28 7.20
CA ARG A 31 -11.78 -5.90 7.56
C ARG A 31 -11.72 -4.52 8.23
N ASP A 32 -10.69 -4.33 9.05
CA ASP A 32 -10.39 -3.04 9.67
C ASP A 32 -9.89 -2.06 8.59
N PRO A 33 -10.61 -0.94 8.33
CA PRO A 33 -10.23 0.03 7.30
C PRO A 33 -8.90 0.73 7.59
N TRP A 34 -8.43 0.77 8.83
CA TRP A 34 -7.14 1.35 9.14
C TRP A 34 -5.97 0.44 8.79
N LEU A 35 -6.14 -0.87 9.03
CA LEU A 35 -5.08 -1.85 8.75
C LEU A 35 -5.03 -2.22 7.27
N GLN A 36 -6.19 -2.29 6.63
CA GLN A 36 -6.30 -2.49 5.20
C GLN A 36 -7.37 -1.50 4.72
N PRO A 37 -6.98 -0.32 4.20
CA PRO A 37 -7.90 0.72 3.74
C PRO A 37 -8.50 0.45 2.37
N PHE A 38 -9.46 1.31 2.05
CA PHE A 38 -10.10 1.51 0.76
C PHE A 38 -10.98 0.38 0.29
N SER A 39 -11.80 0.63 -0.73
CA SER A 39 -12.71 -0.36 -1.30
C SER A 39 -11.97 -1.62 -1.79
N SER A 40 -12.68 -2.75 -1.86
CA SER A 40 -12.12 -4.03 -2.31
C SER A 40 -11.61 -4.00 -3.76
N ASN A 41 -12.15 -3.09 -4.58
CA ASN A 41 -11.72 -2.85 -5.97
C ASN A 41 -10.74 -1.68 -6.12
N SER A 42 -10.24 -1.12 -5.01
CA SER A 42 -9.13 -0.16 -5.04
C SER A 42 -7.91 -0.80 -5.73
N ILE A 43 -7.08 0.03 -6.35
CA ILE A 43 -5.77 -0.40 -6.89
C ILE A 43 -4.91 -1.10 -5.83
N TRP A 44 -5.07 -0.72 -4.56
CA TRP A 44 -4.31 -1.27 -3.45
C TRP A 44 -4.80 -2.66 -3.04
N ASN A 45 -6.07 -2.99 -3.29
CA ASN A 45 -6.70 -4.23 -2.82
C ASN A 45 -7.02 -5.23 -3.94
N THR A 46 -6.74 -4.87 -5.19
CA THR A 46 -7.05 -5.70 -6.36
C THR A 46 -5.87 -6.63 -6.67
N PRO A 47 -6.04 -7.96 -6.60
CA PRO A 47 -5.00 -8.91 -6.98
C PRO A 47 -4.70 -8.86 -8.48
N ILE A 48 -3.51 -9.32 -8.85
CA ILE A 48 -3.15 -9.58 -10.24
C ILE A 48 -4.15 -10.54 -10.87
N GLY A 49 -4.57 -10.23 -12.09
CA GLY A 49 -5.56 -11.00 -12.82
C GLY A 49 -4.93 -12.01 -13.79
N SER A 50 -5.67 -13.07 -14.11
CA SER A 50 -5.22 -14.13 -15.01
C SER A 50 -4.99 -13.67 -16.46
N LYS A 51 -5.48 -12.49 -16.84
CA LYS A 51 -5.26 -11.87 -18.17
C LYS A 51 -4.15 -10.80 -18.14
N ALA A 52 -3.39 -10.70 -17.06
CA ALA A 52 -2.25 -9.79 -16.97
C ALA A 52 -1.25 -10.04 -18.10
N LYS A 53 -0.91 -8.97 -18.82
CA LYS A 53 0.10 -8.96 -19.88
C LYS A 53 1.38 -8.39 -19.32
N TYR A 54 2.43 -9.19 -19.28
CA TYR A 54 3.70 -8.80 -18.69
C TYR A 54 4.69 -8.32 -19.75
N VAL A 55 5.36 -7.21 -19.46
CA VAL A 55 6.48 -6.67 -20.24
C VAL A 55 7.71 -6.59 -19.33
N PRO A 56 8.90 -7.02 -19.78
CA PRO A 56 10.10 -6.95 -18.95
C PRO A 56 10.37 -5.54 -18.41
N ALA A 57 10.51 -5.39 -17.09
CA ALA A 57 10.94 -4.13 -16.49
C ALA A 57 12.47 -3.95 -16.56
N ASN A 58 13.22 -5.06 -16.63
CA ASN A 58 14.68 -5.10 -16.70
C ASN A 58 15.40 -4.36 -15.57
N ILE A 59 14.77 -4.30 -14.39
CA ILE A 59 15.37 -3.74 -13.18
C ILE A 59 16.58 -4.62 -12.79
N LYS A 60 17.68 -3.97 -12.46
CA LYS A 60 18.93 -4.61 -12.04
C LYS A 60 19.10 -4.43 -10.54
N PRO A 61 19.89 -5.28 -9.86
CA PRO A 61 20.25 -5.05 -8.47
C PRO A 61 20.73 -3.61 -8.25
N ALA A 62 20.31 -3.02 -7.14
CA ALA A 62 20.73 -1.69 -6.70
C ALA A 62 21.82 -1.78 -5.64
N ALA A 63 22.62 -0.73 -5.53
CA ALA A 63 23.63 -0.58 -4.49
C ALA A 63 23.04 -0.48 -3.07
N TRP A 64 21.76 -0.11 -2.94
CA TRP A 64 21.10 0.05 -1.64
C TRP A 64 19.67 -0.48 -1.65
N VAL A 65 19.26 -1.08 -0.54
CA VAL A 65 17.87 -1.45 -0.26
C VAL A 65 17.49 -0.83 1.08
N ALA A 66 16.31 -0.22 1.17
CA ALA A 66 15.76 0.21 2.45
C ALA A 66 14.24 0.41 2.37
N PRO A 67 13.56 0.55 3.52
CA PRO A 67 12.22 1.09 3.54
C PRO A 67 12.22 2.59 3.25
N ASP A 68 11.22 3.06 2.49
CA ASP A 68 10.84 4.48 2.53
C ASP A 68 9.76 4.64 3.61
N SER A 69 10.13 5.29 4.71
CA SER A 69 9.31 5.30 5.93
C SER A 69 8.17 6.33 5.83
N GLU A 70 6.96 5.87 6.15
CA GLU A 70 5.74 6.69 6.10
C GLU A 70 5.06 6.80 7.46
N TYR A 71 4.41 7.93 7.71
CA TYR A 71 3.91 8.26 9.03
C TYR A 71 2.39 8.26 9.09
N PHE A 72 1.84 7.41 9.96
CA PHE A 72 0.41 7.22 10.08
C PHE A 72 -0.07 7.50 11.50
N PHE A 73 -1.04 8.40 11.62
CA PHE A 73 -1.57 8.83 12.92
C PHE A 73 -3.08 8.75 12.94
N ARG A 74 -3.62 8.16 14.01
CA ARG A 74 -5.03 8.31 14.40
C ARG A 74 -5.13 9.50 15.35
N LEU A 75 -5.78 10.57 14.92
CA LEU A 75 -5.89 11.79 15.69
C LEU A 75 -7.04 11.73 16.70
N LYS A 76 -6.85 12.35 17.87
CA LYS A 76 -7.91 12.44 18.89
C LYS A 76 -8.48 13.85 18.91
N ALA A 77 -9.79 13.99 19.07
CA ALA A 77 -10.43 15.31 19.16
C ALA A 77 -9.91 16.13 20.37
N SER A 78 -9.41 15.46 21.40
CA SER A 78 -8.83 16.06 22.60
C SER A 78 -7.43 16.64 22.41
N ASP A 79 -6.74 16.31 21.31
CA ASP A 79 -5.40 16.85 21.06
C ASP A 79 -5.48 18.32 20.60
N PRO A 80 -4.49 19.17 20.96
CA PRO A 80 -4.51 20.57 20.58
C PRO A 80 -4.45 20.75 19.06
N LYS A 81 -5.18 21.75 18.55
CA LYS A 81 -5.16 22.10 17.13
C LYS A 81 -3.82 22.75 16.78
N ARG A 82 -3.08 22.14 15.87
CA ARG A 82 -1.81 22.64 15.34
C ARG A 82 -1.99 23.00 13.86
N PRO A 83 -1.59 24.22 13.45
CA PRO A 83 -1.71 24.63 12.06
C PRO A 83 -0.74 23.82 11.19
N LEU A 84 -1.13 23.60 9.93
CA LEU A 84 -0.27 23.06 8.90
C LEU A 84 0.29 24.20 8.04
N TYR A 85 1.61 24.29 7.97
CA TYR A 85 2.32 25.16 7.05
C TYR A 85 2.88 24.36 5.88
N THR A 86 2.94 24.97 4.68
CA THR A 86 3.74 24.41 3.59
C THR A 86 5.21 24.42 4.00
N PRO A 87 6.04 23.45 3.57
CA PRO A 87 7.45 23.43 3.94
C PRO A 87 8.19 24.62 3.33
N GLY A 88 9.26 25.08 3.98
CA GLY A 88 10.11 26.15 3.44
C GLY A 88 10.86 25.71 2.18
N SER A 89 11.32 24.46 2.17
CA SER A 89 11.84 23.76 1.00
C SER A 89 11.88 22.24 1.24
N TRP A 90 12.31 21.47 0.24
CA TRP A 90 12.57 20.04 0.39
C TRP A 90 13.55 19.69 1.54
N THR A 91 14.55 20.55 1.76
CA THR A 91 15.65 20.35 2.72
C THR A 91 15.55 21.21 3.99
N LYS A 92 14.58 22.13 4.05
CA LYS A 92 14.33 23.04 5.18
C LYS A 92 12.83 23.11 5.45
N ARG A 93 12.23 22.00 5.84
CA ARG A 93 10.78 21.82 5.87
C ARG A 93 10.17 22.67 6.98
N CYS A 94 10.79 22.70 8.16
CA CYS A 94 10.30 23.43 9.33
C CYS A 94 10.46 24.97 9.26
N GLN A 95 10.94 25.51 8.14
CA GLN A 95 11.15 26.96 7.96
C GLN A 95 10.05 27.61 7.11
N GLY A 96 9.01 26.86 6.74
CA GLY A 96 7.88 27.40 5.99
C GLY A 96 6.97 28.29 6.83
N ASN A 97 6.34 29.27 6.19
CA ASN A 97 5.46 30.24 6.85
C ASN A 97 4.08 30.37 6.19
N ASN A 98 3.88 29.81 4.99
CA ASN A 98 2.60 29.84 4.31
C ASN A 98 1.66 28.78 4.88
N THR A 99 0.42 29.17 5.21
CA THR A 99 -0.60 28.25 5.71
C THR A 99 -1.13 27.33 4.62
N ALA A 100 -1.37 26.07 4.97
CA ALA A 100 -2.14 25.11 4.15
C ALA A 100 -3.65 25.21 4.44
N TYR A 101 -4.08 26.28 5.13
CA TYR A 101 -5.47 26.60 5.47
C TYR A 101 -6.21 25.48 6.21
N ILE A 102 -5.49 24.73 7.07
CA ILE A 102 -6.05 23.70 7.94
C ILE A 102 -5.30 23.66 9.27
N SER A 103 -5.99 23.22 10.32
CA SER A 103 -5.39 22.83 11.60
C SER A 103 -5.85 21.42 12.00
N LEU A 104 -4.90 20.59 12.39
CA LEU A 104 -5.13 19.20 12.79
C LEU A 104 -4.98 19.05 14.31
N PRO A 105 -5.78 18.20 14.98
CA PRO A 105 -5.57 17.93 16.40
C PRO A 105 -4.37 16.99 16.56
N ILE A 106 -3.20 17.54 16.93
CA ILE A 106 -1.92 16.83 16.94
C ILE A 106 -1.35 16.83 18.36
N PRO A 107 -0.97 15.67 18.92
CA PRO A 107 -0.42 15.61 20.28
C PRO A 107 0.92 16.34 20.37
N ASP A 108 1.16 17.06 21.46
CA ASP A 108 2.32 17.98 21.56
C ASP A 108 3.69 17.33 21.56
N ASN A 109 3.75 16.07 21.95
CA ASN A 109 4.96 15.27 21.96
C ASN A 109 5.34 14.69 20.59
N LEU A 110 4.45 14.76 19.58
CA LEU A 110 4.78 14.28 18.24
C LEU A 110 5.89 15.15 17.64
N ILE A 111 7.05 14.55 17.37
CA ILE A 111 8.18 15.16 16.68
C ILE A 111 8.49 14.32 15.44
N ILE A 112 8.69 15.01 14.33
CA ILE A 112 9.15 14.43 13.07
C ILE A 112 10.36 15.25 12.62
N PRO A 113 11.57 14.68 12.59
CA PRO A 113 12.78 15.42 12.23
C PRO A 113 12.65 16.13 10.88
N ASP A 114 13.32 17.29 10.74
CA ASP A 114 13.52 17.91 9.43
C ASP A 114 14.42 17.02 8.55
N ALA A 115 14.42 17.30 7.26
CA ALA A 115 15.47 16.83 6.37
C ALA A 115 16.84 17.41 6.78
N THR A 116 17.90 16.66 6.52
CA THR A 116 19.28 17.10 6.75
C THR A 116 20.09 17.04 5.46
N THR A 117 21.01 17.98 5.28
CA THR A 117 21.97 17.96 4.15
C THR A 117 23.33 17.39 4.56
N LYS A 118 23.63 17.36 5.86
CA LYS A 118 24.85 16.77 6.44
C LYS A 118 24.52 16.14 7.80
N PRO A 119 24.50 14.79 7.92
CA PRO A 119 24.51 13.82 6.82
C PRO A 119 23.30 14.04 5.89
N TYR A 120 23.40 13.61 4.63
CA TYR A 120 22.30 13.77 3.68
C TYR A 120 21.17 12.78 4.01
N ASN A 121 19.99 13.31 4.35
CA ASN A 121 18.80 12.54 4.65
C ASN A 121 17.56 13.37 4.30
N THR A 122 16.97 13.11 3.14
CA THR A 122 15.79 13.84 2.64
C THR A 122 14.66 12.86 2.28
N PRO A 123 14.15 12.07 3.24
CA PRO A 123 13.13 11.05 2.97
C PRO A 123 11.83 11.70 2.50
N ASN A 124 11.03 10.98 1.71
CA ASN A 124 9.75 11.50 1.20
C ASN A 124 8.79 11.84 2.34
N ASN A 125 8.88 11.15 3.50
CA ASN A 125 8.05 11.40 4.69
C ASN A 125 6.57 11.59 4.33
N ALA A 126 6.06 10.76 3.42
CA ALA A 126 4.65 10.73 3.11
C ALA A 126 3.88 10.32 4.38
N ALA A 127 2.75 10.97 4.61
CA ALA A 127 2.02 10.82 5.86
C ALA A 127 0.50 10.87 5.64
N ALA A 128 -0.21 10.22 6.55
CA ALA A 128 -1.66 10.24 6.60
C ALA A 128 -2.16 10.38 8.04
N PHE A 129 -3.08 11.32 8.22
CA PHE A 129 -3.75 11.62 9.47
C PHE A 129 -5.21 11.19 9.35
N LEU A 130 -5.61 10.17 10.10
CA LEU A 130 -7.02 9.84 10.28
C LEU A 130 -7.62 10.83 11.27
N LEU A 131 -8.61 11.60 10.80
CA LEU A 131 -9.33 12.55 11.63
C LEU A 131 -10.17 11.83 12.70
N PRO A 132 -10.57 12.54 13.78
CA PRO A 132 -11.38 11.95 14.85
C PRO A 132 -12.74 11.39 14.40
N ASP A 133 -13.21 11.71 13.19
CA ASP A 133 -14.41 11.13 12.59
C ASP A 133 -14.25 9.64 12.20
N GLY A 134 -13.01 9.11 12.28
CA GLY A 134 -12.70 7.71 11.97
C GLY A 134 -12.83 7.35 10.48
N LYS A 135 -12.96 8.35 9.60
CA LYS A 135 -13.22 8.16 8.17
C LYS A 135 -12.29 8.96 7.27
N THR A 136 -11.99 10.20 7.63
CA THR A 136 -11.31 11.15 6.76
C THR A 136 -9.80 11.10 6.95
N LEU A 137 -9.06 10.89 5.86
CA LEU A 137 -7.61 10.97 5.78
C LEU A 137 -7.19 12.33 5.21
N VAL A 138 -6.43 13.07 5.99
CA VAL A 138 -5.62 14.19 5.50
C VAL A 138 -4.23 13.66 5.17
N GLN A 139 -3.81 13.77 3.92
CA GLN A 139 -2.51 13.29 3.45
C GLN A 139 -1.54 14.45 3.25
N VAL A 140 -0.31 14.26 3.72
CA VAL A 140 0.72 15.31 3.75
C VAL A 140 2.06 14.72 3.31
N GLY A 141 2.79 15.45 2.48
CA GLY A 141 4.18 15.17 2.13
C GLY A 141 4.87 16.47 1.75
N VAL A 142 6.11 16.76 2.10
CA VAL A 142 7.03 16.03 2.98
C VAL A 142 6.76 16.40 4.44
N LEU A 143 6.36 15.45 5.29
CA LEU A 143 6.03 15.76 6.69
C LEU A 143 7.28 16.13 7.51
N ALA A 144 7.19 17.20 8.29
CA ALA A 144 8.11 17.52 9.39
C ALA A 144 7.40 18.21 10.55
N ARG A 145 7.97 18.08 11.75
CA ARG A 145 7.58 18.80 12.97
C ARG A 145 8.76 18.85 13.93
N CYS A 146 9.44 19.99 13.96
CA CYS A 146 10.72 20.13 14.65
C CYS A 146 10.61 20.55 16.12
N VAL A 147 9.46 21.10 16.55
CA VAL A 147 9.29 21.68 17.89
C VAL A 147 8.04 21.12 18.56
N LYS A 148 8.16 20.74 19.84
CA LYS A 148 7.04 20.25 20.67
C LYS A 148 5.99 21.34 20.80
N GLY A 149 4.71 20.98 20.63
CA GLY A 149 3.62 21.97 20.60
C GLY A 149 3.66 22.94 19.42
N GLY A 150 4.66 22.85 18.54
CA GLY A 150 4.76 23.68 17.34
C GLY A 150 3.80 23.23 16.23
N PRO A 151 3.78 23.97 15.11
CA PRO A 151 3.04 23.60 13.90
C PRO A 151 3.58 22.31 13.26
N ILE A 152 2.81 21.76 12.32
CA ILE A 152 3.27 20.72 11.39
C ILE A 152 3.60 21.36 10.04
N TYR A 153 4.50 20.73 9.29
CA TYR A 153 4.96 21.21 7.98
C TYR A 153 4.80 20.13 6.92
N GLY A 154 4.34 20.52 5.73
CA GLY A 154 4.25 19.64 4.56
C GLY A 154 3.24 20.15 3.53
N TRP A 155 3.36 19.70 2.28
CA TRP A 155 2.35 19.96 1.26
C TRP A 155 1.16 19.03 1.49
N ARG A 156 -0.02 19.62 1.59
CA ARG A 156 -1.28 18.89 1.73
C ARG A 156 -1.75 18.42 0.36
N TYR A 157 -2.14 17.16 0.26
CA TYR A 157 -2.94 16.69 -0.86
C TYR A 157 -4.40 17.08 -0.66
N PHE A 158 -5.05 17.58 -1.71
CA PHE A 158 -6.48 17.91 -1.73
C PHE A 158 -7.14 17.29 -2.97
N PRO A 159 -8.35 16.72 -2.86
CA PRO A 159 -9.21 16.67 -1.67
C PRO A 159 -8.76 15.64 -0.61
N ASP A 160 -9.29 15.77 0.61
CA ASP A 160 -9.10 14.74 1.65
C ASP A 160 -9.76 13.42 1.22
N VAL A 161 -9.23 12.30 1.69
CA VAL A 161 -9.59 10.96 1.19
C VAL A 161 -10.35 10.18 2.25
N SER A 162 -11.43 9.50 1.89
CA SER A 162 -12.14 8.59 2.79
C SER A 162 -11.44 7.24 2.87
N LEU A 163 -11.27 6.69 4.07
CA LEU A 163 -10.82 5.29 4.29
C LEU A 163 -11.69 4.25 3.57
N TYR A 164 -12.94 4.61 3.25
CA TYR A 164 -13.91 3.75 2.60
C TYR A 164 -14.00 4.00 1.08
N GLY A 165 -13.24 4.98 0.56
CA GLY A 165 -13.21 5.32 -0.87
C GLY A 165 -12.23 4.45 -1.68
N ASP A 166 -11.91 4.88 -2.90
CA ASP A 166 -10.94 4.17 -3.75
C ASP A 166 -9.48 4.32 -3.28
N GLY A 167 -9.18 5.43 -2.59
CA GLY A 167 -7.85 5.72 -2.05
C GLY A 167 -6.72 5.83 -3.06
N ARG A 168 -7.00 6.07 -4.34
CA ARG A 168 -5.99 6.11 -5.39
C ARG A 168 -4.99 7.25 -5.18
N GLY A 169 -5.51 8.46 -4.97
CA GLY A 169 -4.71 9.68 -4.88
C GLY A 169 -4.15 9.98 -3.50
N GLY A 170 -3.05 10.73 -3.45
CA GLY A 170 -2.42 11.15 -2.20
C GLY A 170 -1.16 11.99 -2.35
N ALA A 171 -0.41 12.08 -1.25
CA ALA A 171 0.72 13.00 -1.11
C ALA A 171 2.08 12.39 -1.48
N HIS A 172 2.14 11.27 -2.21
CA HIS A 172 3.34 10.93 -2.99
C HIS A 172 3.40 11.81 -4.23
N PHE A 173 3.86 13.04 -4.08
CA PHE A 173 3.75 14.06 -5.13
C PHE A 173 4.51 13.74 -6.43
N GLY A 174 5.45 12.78 -6.44
CA GLY A 174 6.06 12.29 -7.68
C GLY A 174 5.09 11.51 -8.56
N SER A 175 4.10 10.80 -8.00
CA SER A 175 3.07 10.06 -8.76
C SER A 175 1.64 10.56 -8.56
N GLY A 176 1.40 11.34 -7.51
CA GLY A 176 0.08 11.70 -6.98
C GLY A 176 -0.63 10.55 -6.28
N LEU A 177 0.04 9.43 -5.97
CA LEU A 177 -0.56 8.26 -5.34
C LEU A 177 -0.66 8.36 -3.81
N SER A 178 -1.49 7.49 -3.24
CA SER A 178 -1.80 7.41 -1.81
C SER A 178 -0.57 7.31 -0.90
N SER A 179 -0.45 8.21 0.07
CA SER A 179 0.47 8.06 1.20
C SER A 179 0.05 6.93 2.15
N PHE A 180 -1.23 6.50 2.14
CA PHE A 180 -1.73 5.50 3.09
C PHE A 180 -1.90 4.10 2.46
N GLY A 181 -2.34 4.03 1.22
CA GLY A 181 -2.51 2.77 0.50
C GLY A 181 -1.17 2.16 0.09
N GLY A 182 -1.06 0.83 0.21
CA GLY A 182 0.06 0.06 -0.31
C GLY A 182 1.37 0.07 0.50
N SER A 183 1.39 0.74 1.66
CA SER A 183 2.51 0.67 2.60
C SER A 183 2.43 -0.63 3.40
N ILE A 184 3.57 -1.32 3.56
CA ILE A 184 3.63 -2.45 4.49
C ILE A 184 3.39 -1.94 5.91
N ARG A 185 2.42 -2.53 6.61
CA ARG A 185 1.99 -2.16 7.95
C ARG A 185 2.78 -2.87 9.03
N LYS A 186 2.79 -2.27 10.23
CA LYS A 186 3.34 -2.96 11.41
C LYS A 186 2.68 -4.32 11.63
N GLY A 187 3.50 -5.31 11.96
CA GLY A 187 3.11 -6.70 12.11
C GLY A 187 3.21 -7.51 10.82
N GLU A 188 3.10 -6.91 9.63
CA GLU A 188 2.98 -7.65 8.38
C GLU A 188 4.25 -8.39 7.97
N LEU A 189 5.44 -7.99 8.44
CA LEU A 189 6.68 -8.74 8.18
C LEU A 189 7.01 -9.77 9.27
N ILE A 190 6.32 -9.73 10.41
CA ILE A 190 6.64 -10.55 11.59
C ILE A 190 5.55 -11.57 11.96
N ASN A 191 4.29 -11.32 11.57
CA ASN A 191 3.19 -12.25 11.86
C ASN A 191 3.10 -13.39 10.82
N ASN A 192 2.17 -14.33 11.02
CA ASN A 192 1.96 -15.45 10.11
C ASN A 192 0.92 -15.18 9.00
N LYS A 193 0.37 -13.96 8.90
CA LYS A 193 -0.63 -13.60 7.88
C LYS A 193 0.06 -13.13 6.59
N PRO A 194 -0.49 -13.39 5.40
CA PRO A 194 0.04 -12.82 4.16
C PRO A 194 -0.16 -11.29 4.13
N ILE A 195 0.67 -10.61 3.34
CA ILE A 195 0.44 -9.21 2.95
C ILE A 195 -0.59 -9.25 1.81
N ALA A 196 -1.78 -8.71 2.06
CA ALA A 196 -2.95 -8.91 1.21
C ALA A 196 -3.33 -7.65 0.40
N HIS A 197 -2.32 -6.90 -0.05
CA HIS A 197 -2.48 -5.67 -0.81
C HIS A 197 -1.29 -5.44 -1.74
N ALA A 198 -1.48 -4.61 -2.77
CA ALA A 198 -0.39 -4.15 -3.64
C ALA A 198 0.56 -3.26 -2.86
N LEU A 199 1.86 -3.33 -3.15
CA LEU A 199 2.87 -2.55 -2.45
C LEU A 199 3.13 -1.20 -3.15
N LYS A 200 3.83 -0.31 -2.47
CA LYS A 200 4.48 0.86 -3.06
C LYS A 200 5.99 0.67 -3.08
N ILE A 201 6.62 1.08 -4.17
CA ILE A 201 8.06 1.00 -4.36
C ILE A 201 8.61 2.27 -5.03
N LEU A 202 9.91 2.52 -4.81
CA LEU A 202 10.66 3.53 -5.54
C LEU A 202 11.87 2.86 -6.22
N ILE A 203 12.19 3.36 -7.41
CA ILE A 203 13.35 2.97 -8.21
C ILE A 203 14.04 4.21 -8.76
N TRP A 204 15.28 4.05 -9.23
CA TRP A 204 16.05 5.18 -9.74
C TRP A 204 15.48 5.71 -11.05
N GLY A 205 14.80 6.86 -10.97
CA GLY A 205 14.11 7.53 -12.05
C GLY A 205 15.02 7.79 -13.25
N LYS A 206 16.23 8.26 -12.99
CA LYS A 206 17.23 8.47 -14.04
C LYS A 206 17.57 7.20 -14.83
N LYS A 207 17.63 6.05 -14.17
CA LYS A 207 18.02 4.78 -14.79
C LYS A 207 16.83 4.05 -15.43
N TYR A 208 15.65 4.14 -14.83
CA TYR A 208 14.54 3.23 -15.15
C TYR A 208 13.28 3.91 -15.63
N LEU A 209 12.95 5.11 -15.13
CA LEU A 209 11.70 5.76 -15.50
C LEU A 209 11.83 6.46 -16.84
N TYR A 210 10.87 6.19 -17.72
CA TYR A 210 10.82 6.78 -19.04
C TYR A 210 10.10 8.13 -19.04
N TYR A 211 10.54 9.03 -19.90
CA TYR A 211 9.83 10.26 -20.20
C TYR A 211 9.90 10.57 -21.70
N SER A 212 8.79 11.01 -22.27
CA SER A 212 8.72 11.68 -23.57
C SER A 212 7.64 12.77 -23.55
N LYS A 213 7.56 13.55 -24.63
CA LYS A 213 6.49 14.56 -24.77
C LYS A 213 5.09 13.93 -24.76
N ASP A 214 4.97 12.72 -25.33
CA ASP A 214 3.71 11.97 -25.41
C ASP A 214 3.43 11.17 -24.13
N ARG A 215 4.49 10.68 -23.47
CA ARG A 215 4.45 9.97 -22.20
C ARG A 215 5.16 10.78 -21.15
N LYS A 216 4.43 11.69 -20.48
CA LYS A 216 4.95 12.67 -19.50
C LYS A 216 5.47 12.08 -18.18
N GLY A 217 6.05 10.87 -18.20
CA GLY A 217 6.64 10.24 -17.02
C GLY A 217 5.68 9.47 -16.12
N PHE A 218 4.42 9.29 -16.52
CA PHE A 218 3.43 8.58 -15.72
C PHE A 218 2.41 7.81 -16.55
N ARG A 219 1.69 6.90 -15.89
CA ARG A 219 0.53 6.17 -16.40
C ARG A 219 -0.44 5.84 -15.26
N TYR A 220 -1.65 5.41 -15.60
CA TYR A 220 -2.62 4.93 -14.60
C TYR A 220 -1.96 3.92 -13.64
N PRO A 221 -2.12 4.10 -12.31
CA PRO A 221 -3.05 5.01 -11.63
C PRO A 221 -2.48 6.37 -11.23
N ALA A 222 -1.19 6.62 -11.46
CA ALA A 222 -0.58 7.91 -11.24
C ALA A 222 -1.21 8.97 -12.15
N ASP A 223 -1.28 10.20 -11.66
CA ASP A 223 -1.84 11.34 -12.39
C ASP A 223 -0.79 12.40 -12.75
N ARG A 224 0.45 12.20 -12.30
CA ARG A 224 1.60 13.06 -12.57
C ARG A 224 2.91 12.29 -12.46
N ALA A 225 3.97 12.96 -12.86
CA ALA A 225 5.35 12.58 -12.60
C ALA A 225 6.02 13.68 -11.77
N ASP A 226 7.23 13.43 -11.26
CA ASP A 226 8.08 14.47 -10.70
C ASP A 226 8.19 15.67 -11.65
N ASN A 227 8.21 16.89 -11.10
CA ASN A 227 8.30 18.12 -11.92
C ASN A 227 9.58 18.19 -12.77
N TYR A 228 10.62 17.47 -12.36
CA TYR A 228 11.89 17.35 -13.07
C TYR A 228 11.95 16.15 -14.02
N ALA A 229 10.88 15.36 -14.17
CA ALA A 229 10.87 14.14 -14.97
C ALA A 229 11.39 14.34 -16.39
N ALA A 230 10.99 15.42 -17.07
CA ALA A 230 11.47 15.75 -18.42
C ALA A 230 13.01 15.85 -18.50
N LYS A 231 13.64 16.32 -17.42
CA LYS A 231 15.08 16.51 -17.33
C LYS A 231 15.79 15.28 -16.81
N GLU A 232 15.25 14.56 -15.84
CA GLU A 232 16.00 13.52 -15.12
C GLU A 232 15.59 12.09 -15.47
N TYR A 233 14.36 11.82 -15.91
CA TYR A 233 13.94 10.46 -16.26
C TYR A 233 14.52 10.07 -17.61
N LYS A 234 15.53 9.18 -17.60
CA LYS A 234 16.28 8.73 -18.79
C LYS A 234 16.13 7.24 -19.08
N GLY A 235 15.22 6.54 -18.40
CA GLY A 235 14.87 5.18 -18.72
C GLY A 235 14.39 5.05 -20.17
N THR A 236 14.62 3.90 -20.79
CA THR A 236 14.29 3.65 -22.21
C THR A 236 13.02 2.82 -22.40
N ASN A 237 12.45 2.28 -21.32
CA ASN A 237 11.26 1.43 -21.37
C ASN A 237 9.97 2.29 -21.28
N PRO A 238 9.21 2.48 -22.37
CA PRO A 238 8.08 3.43 -22.40
C PRO A 238 6.91 3.04 -21.50
N VAL A 239 6.87 1.80 -21.01
CA VAL A 239 5.82 1.31 -20.11
C VAL A 239 6.23 1.34 -18.63
N LEU A 240 7.49 1.65 -18.32
CA LEU A 240 8.02 1.80 -16.96
C LEU A 240 8.14 3.29 -16.59
N VAL A 241 7.15 3.78 -15.87
CA VAL A 241 6.95 5.19 -15.51
C VAL A 241 6.32 5.26 -14.11
N GLN A 242 6.10 6.46 -13.57
CA GLN A 242 5.32 6.61 -12.33
C GLN A 242 3.93 5.96 -12.50
N GLY A 243 3.47 5.21 -11.50
CA GLY A 243 2.21 4.47 -11.53
C GLY A 243 2.26 3.14 -12.29
N SER A 244 3.39 2.72 -12.86
CA SER A 244 3.49 1.37 -13.42
C SER A 244 3.27 0.32 -12.34
N LEU A 245 2.32 -0.60 -12.56
CA LEU A 245 2.14 -1.80 -11.76
C LEU A 245 3.21 -2.82 -12.16
N LEU A 246 4.06 -3.19 -11.22
CA LEU A 246 5.06 -4.23 -11.38
C LEU A 246 4.64 -5.47 -10.61
N ALA A 247 4.79 -6.65 -11.19
CA ALA A 247 4.49 -7.90 -10.49
C ALA A 247 5.48 -8.99 -10.88
N ILE A 248 5.64 -9.96 -9.98
CA ILE A 248 6.38 -11.20 -10.29
C ILE A 248 5.42 -12.12 -11.06
N PRO A 249 5.76 -12.54 -12.29
CA PRO A 249 4.89 -13.42 -13.06
C PRO A 249 4.59 -14.76 -12.33
N PRO A 250 3.40 -15.35 -12.53
CA PRO A 250 2.93 -16.51 -11.77
C PRO A 250 3.77 -17.78 -11.97
N GLN A 251 4.51 -17.87 -13.08
CA GLN A 251 5.42 -18.97 -13.37
C GLN A 251 6.73 -18.92 -12.57
N VAL A 252 7.04 -17.79 -11.92
CA VAL A 252 8.22 -17.70 -11.06
C VAL A 252 7.93 -18.45 -9.77
N ASN A 253 8.72 -19.48 -9.48
CA ASN A 253 8.57 -20.30 -8.29
C ASN A 253 9.47 -19.79 -7.16
N LEU A 254 8.88 -19.58 -5.98
CA LEU A 254 9.60 -19.17 -4.77
C LEU A 254 10.83 -20.05 -4.46
N LYS A 255 10.69 -21.37 -4.62
CA LYS A 255 11.77 -22.32 -4.33
C LYS A 255 13.01 -22.07 -5.19
N ASN A 256 12.84 -21.60 -6.42
CA ASN A 256 13.93 -21.33 -7.35
C ASN A 256 14.67 -20.02 -7.04
N LEU A 257 14.07 -19.13 -6.25
CA LEU A 257 14.68 -17.85 -5.88
C LEU A 257 15.61 -17.96 -4.66
N GLN A 258 15.52 -19.05 -3.89
CA GLN A 258 16.37 -19.30 -2.72
C GLN A 258 16.37 -18.12 -1.71
N LEU A 259 15.22 -17.46 -1.54
CA LEU A 259 15.10 -16.32 -0.63
C LEU A 259 15.37 -16.75 0.82
N LYS A 260 16.25 -16.02 1.48
CA LYS A 260 16.84 -16.41 2.77
C LYS A 260 15.97 -15.97 3.94
N THR A 261 15.35 -14.79 3.85
CA THR A 261 14.63 -14.17 4.97
C THR A 261 13.12 -14.45 4.94
N VAL A 262 12.50 -14.51 6.12
CA VAL A 262 11.02 -14.59 6.24
C VAL A 262 10.37 -13.35 5.60
N PRO A 263 10.80 -12.10 5.89
CA PRO A 263 10.30 -10.91 5.20
C PRO A 263 10.39 -10.98 3.68
N GLY A 264 11.52 -11.42 3.10
CA GLY A 264 11.70 -11.56 1.65
C GLY A 264 10.68 -12.52 1.03
N ARG A 265 10.40 -13.66 1.68
CA ARG A 265 9.36 -14.60 1.21
C ARG A 265 7.94 -14.02 1.30
N LYS A 266 7.64 -13.22 2.32
CA LYS A 266 6.33 -12.54 2.43
C LYS A 266 6.15 -11.49 1.33
N ILE A 267 7.20 -10.71 1.05
CA ILE A 267 7.20 -9.71 -0.03
C ILE A 267 7.08 -10.38 -1.40
N PHE A 268 7.74 -11.54 -1.62
CA PHE A 268 7.54 -12.32 -2.84
C PHE A 268 6.06 -12.61 -3.12
N HIS A 269 5.34 -13.13 -2.11
CA HIS A 269 3.92 -13.46 -2.28
C HIS A 269 3.09 -12.21 -2.57
N ALA A 270 3.34 -11.09 -1.87
CA ALA A 270 2.68 -9.82 -2.15
C ALA A 270 2.92 -9.36 -3.61
N LEU A 271 4.17 -9.41 -4.08
CA LEU A 271 4.56 -9.01 -5.42
C LEU A 271 4.01 -9.91 -6.52
N GLN A 272 3.78 -11.20 -6.25
CA GLN A 272 3.16 -12.12 -7.21
C GLN A 272 1.63 -12.01 -7.22
N ASP A 273 1.02 -11.82 -6.05
CA ASP A 273 -0.44 -11.86 -5.90
C ASP A 273 -1.10 -10.51 -6.14
N TYR A 274 -0.43 -9.39 -5.80
CA TYR A 274 -0.97 -8.04 -5.90
C TYR A 274 -0.05 -7.08 -6.68
N GLY A 275 1.25 -7.34 -6.69
CA GLY A 275 2.25 -6.48 -7.33
C GLY A 275 2.61 -5.24 -6.49
N ALA A 276 3.29 -4.29 -7.11
CA ALA A 276 3.70 -3.03 -6.52
C ALA A 276 3.61 -1.89 -7.53
N TYR A 277 3.14 -0.72 -7.09
CA TYR A 277 3.14 0.50 -7.88
C TYR A 277 4.41 1.31 -7.64
N VAL A 278 5.02 1.81 -8.71
CA VAL A 278 6.07 2.82 -8.60
C VAL A 278 5.42 4.16 -8.20
N VAL A 279 5.80 4.71 -7.06
CA VAL A 279 5.15 5.91 -6.49
C VAL A 279 6.02 7.16 -6.42
N ASP A 280 7.33 7.02 -6.42
CA ASP A 280 8.30 8.13 -6.36
C ASP A 280 9.64 7.69 -6.97
N ASP A 281 10.53 8.65 -7.22
CA ASP A 281 11.92 8.44 -7.66
C ASP A 281 12.84 8.25 -6.44
N SER A 282 13.71 7.24 -6.45
CA SER A 282 14.74 7.06 -5.43
C SER A 282 15.89 8.08 -5.53
N ALA A 283 16.01 8.81 -6.65
CA ALA A 283 17.04 9.78 -7.04
C ALA A 283 18.48 9.25 -7.16
N TRP A 284 18.74 8.02 -6.71
CA TRP A 284 20.02 7.32 -6.80
C TRP A 284 19.81 5.80 -6.87
N ASP A 285 20.89 5.02 -7.02
CA ASP A 285 20.85 3.56 -7.21
C ASP A 285 20.40 2.81 -5.94
N ALA A 286 19.09 2.84 -5.70
CA ALA A 286 18.42 2.23 -4.57
C ALA A 286 17.09 1.57 -4.96
N HIS A 287 16.68 0.59 -4.17
CA HIS A 287 15.34 0.01 -4.18
C HIS A 287 14.66 0.31 -2.85
N TYR A 288 13.58 1.08 -2.90
CA TYR A 288 12.76 1.32 -1.72
C TYR A 288 11.42 0.60 -1.80
N ILE A 289 10.96 0.14 -0.64
CA ILE A 289 9.60 -0.36 -0.42
C ILE A 289 8.98 0.51 0.67
N ASN A 290 7.80 1.09 0.44
CA ASN A 290 7.21 1.95 1.44
C ASN A 290 6.68 1.14 2.62
N MET A 291 6.99 1.59 3.84
CA MET A 291 6.58 0.92 5.07
C MET A 291 6.15 1.93 6.12
N GLU A 292 5.19 1.55 6.95
CA GLU A 292 4.81 2.30 8.14
C GLU A 292 6.01 2.49 9.08
N SER A 293 6.18 3.70 9.62
CA SER A 293 7.16 4.00 10.66
C SER A 293 6.98 3.05 11.85
N GLY A 294 8.08 2.41 12.27
CA GLY A 294 8.08 1.34 13.27
C GLY A 294 8.31 -0.07 12.70
N VAL A 295 8.14 -0.28 11.38
CA VAL A 295 8.37 -1.59 10.74
C VAL A 295 9.85 -1.98 10.77
N ILE A 296 10.77 -1.02 10.64
CA ILE A 296 12.21 -1.28 10.75
C ILE A 296 12.54 -1.82 12.15
N GLU A 297 12.00 -1.17 13.18
CA GLU A 297 12.26 -1.48 14.58
C GLU A 297 11.69 -2.83 14.97
N GLU A 298 10.47 -3.18 14.53
CA GLU A 298 9.85 -4.46 14.86
C GLU A 298 10.56 -5.63 14.17
N VAL A 299 11.02 -5.45 12.91
CA VAL A 299 11.76 -6.47 12.18
C VAL A 299 13.12 -6.70 12.84
N ARG A 300 13.83 -5.62 13.18
CA ARG A 300 15.09 -5.73 13.92
C ARG A 300 14.90 -6.44 15.26
N LYS A 301 13.83 -6.12 16.00
CA LYS A 301 13.50 -6.77 17.27
C LYS A 301 13.16 -8.26 17.10
N ALA A 302 12.43 -8.61 16.05
CA ALA A 302 11.94 -9.96 15.82
C ALA A 302 13.02 -10.92 15.25
N TYR A 303 13.88 -10.42 14.36
CA TYR A 303 14.82 -11.25 13.61
C TYR A 303 16.30 -10.92 13.81
N GLY A 304 16.63 -9.83 14.50
CA GLY A 304 18.01 -9.46 14.81
C GLY A 304 18.81 -8.85 13.65
N PHE A 305 18.19 -8.53 12.51
CA PHE A 305 18.85 -7.90 11.36
C PHE A 305 18.18 -6.59 10.92
N ASN A 306 18.93 -5.74 10.21
CA ASN A 306 18.41 -4.51 9.61
C ASN A 306 17.86 -4.78 8.21
N ILE A 307 16.78 -4.09 7.85
CA ILE A 307 16.18 -4.12 6.50
C ILE A 307 16.60 -2.93 5.61
N SER A 308 17.63 -2.20 6.06
CA SER A 308 18.25 -1.09 5.34
C SER A 308 19.74 -1.35 5.22
N GLY A 309 20.29 -1.30 4.02
CA GLY A 309 21.71 -1.55 3.80
C GLY A 309 22.10 -1.82 2.35
N ASN A 310 23.38 -2.10 2.17
CA ASN A 310 24.01 -2.51 0.91
C ASN A 310 24.52 -3.97 0.93
N LYS A 311 24.13 -4.73 1.95
CA LYS A 311 24.55 -6.13 2.14
C LYS A 311 23.61 -6.86 3.11
N GLY A 312 23.74 -8.18 3.12
CA GLY A 312 23.00 -9.08 4.00
C GLY A 312 21.80 -9.73 3.32
N ASP A 313 21.24 -10.73 3.98
CA ASP A 313 20.24 -11.62 3.37
C ASP A 313 18.97 -10.89 2.89
N PHE A 314 18.52 -9.88 3.63
CA PHE A 314 17.36 -9.08 3.19
C PHE A 314 17.69 -8.25 1.94
N PHE A 315 18.89 -7.66 1.88
CA PHE A 315 19.35 -6.92 0.69
C PHE A 315 19.42 -7.84 -0.54
N ASP A 316 19.96 -9.05 -0.38
CA ASP A 316 20.05 -10.06 -1.46
C ASP A 316 18.66 -10.49 -1.93
N ASP A 317 17.74 -10.74 -0.98
CA ASP A 317 16.36 -11.12 -1.27
C ASP A 317 15.64 -10.02 -2.08
N ILE A 318 15.70 -8.76 -1.63
CA ILE A 318 15.00 -7.66 -2.32
C ILE A 318 15.58 -7.42 -3.71
N ASN A 319 16.90 -7.45 -3.88
CA ASN A 319 17.50 -7.34 -5.21
C ASN A 319 17.10 -8.50 -6.14
N THR A 320 17.00 -9.72 -5.60
CA THR A 320 16.49 -10.87 -6.34
C THR A 320 15.04 -10.64 -6.78
N LEU A 321 14.18 -10.13 -5.89
CA LEU A 321 12.77 -9.87 -6.19
C LEU A 321 12.59 -8.75 -7.22
N PHE A 322 13.30 -7.62 -7.08
CA PHE A 322 13.23 -6.52 -8.03
C PHE A 322 13.70 -6.95 -9.43
N GLY A 323 14.71 -7.84 -9.51
CA GLY A 323 15.15 -8.44 -10.76
C GLY A 323 14.13 -9.37 -11.44
N LYS A 324 13.05 -9.77 -10.74
CA LYS A 324 11.95 -10.58 -11.30
C LYS A 324 10.70 -9.79 -11.65
N LEU A 325 10.66 -8.49 -11.32
CA LEU A 325 9.52 -7.65 -11.62
C LEU A 325 9.35 -7.44 -13.13
N GLN A 326 8.09 -7.54 -13.57
CA GLN A 326 7.65 -7.19 -14.92
C GLN A 326 6.49 -6.22 -14.83
N VAL A 327 6.39 -5.31 -15.81
CA VAL A 327 5.28 -4.36 -15.91
C VAL A 327 4.02 -5.11 -16.33
N VAL A 328 2.93 -4.96 -15.58
CA VAL A 328 1.58 -5.40 -16.00
C VAL A 328 1.01 -4.33 -16.92
N ASP A 329 1.28 -4.47 -18.22
CA ASP A 329 1.08 -3.40 -19.19
C ASP A 329 -0.39 -3.10 -19.50
N ASN A 330 -1.27 -4.09 -19.30
CA ASN A 330 -2.72 -3.90 -19.41
C ASN A 330 -3.40 -3.52 -18.09
N ASN A 331 -2.67 -3.00 -17.09
CA ASN A 331 -3.27 -2.37 -15.92
C ASN A 331 -3.94 -1.04 -16.33
N SER A 332 -5.25 -0.93 -16.12
CA SER A 332 -6.05 0.24 -16.49
C SER A 332 -7.24 0.43 -15.53
N PRO A 333 -7.96 1.57 -15.57
CA PRO A 333 -9.17 1.76 -14.76
C PRO A 333 -10.21 0.64 -14.92
N ASN A 334 -10.27 0.01 -16.10
CA ASN A 334 -11.24 -1.05 -16.42
C ASN A 334 -10.65 -2.46 -16.28
N SER A 335 -9.38 -2.57 -15.92
CA SER A 335 -8.64 -3.84 -15.83
C SER A 335 -7.53 -3.75 -14.79
N ILE A 336 -7.87 -3.29 -13.58
CA ILE A 336 -6.93 -3.20 -12.46
C ILE A 336 -6.29 -4.58 -12.24
N GLY A 337 -4.96 -4.63 -12.10
CA GLY A 337 -4.22 -5.89 -12.00
C GLY A 337 -4.14 -6.70 -13.30
N GLY A 338 -4.58 -6.15 -14.44
CA GLY A 338 -4.57 -6.81 -15.75
C GLY A 338 -5.83 -7.61 -16.10
N GLY A 339 -6.85 -7.60 -15.22
CA GLY A 339 -8.16 -8.21 -15.45
C GLY A 339 -8.19 -9.74 -15.56
N GLY A 340 -9.38 -10.30 -15.79
CA GLY A 340 -9.60 -11.75 -15.74
C GLY A 340 -9.89 -12.25 -14.33
N LYS A 341 -9.52 -13.51 -14.04
CA LYS A 341 -9.72 -14.11 -12.71
C LYS A 341 -8.61 -13.64 -11.76
N PRO A 342 -8.93 -12.99 -10.62
CA PRO A 342 -7.94 -12.60 -9.63
C PRO A 342 -7.14 -13.80 -9.08
N ARG A 343 -5.84 -13.62 -8.83
CA ARG A 343 -4.97 -14.64 -8.22
C ARG A 343 -5.31 -14.94 -6.77
N GLN A 344 -5.82 -13.94 -6.07
CA GLN A 344 -6.35 -14.06 -4.71
C GLN A 344 -7.82 -13.60 -4.68
N PRO A 345 -8.60 -13.96 -3.66
CA PRO A 345 -9.90 -13.32 -3.44
C PRO A 345 -9.73 -11.80 -3.30
N LEU A 346 -10.74 -11.02 -3.74
CA LEU A 346 -10.79 -9.60 -3.43
C LEU A 346 -10.81 -9.40 -1.91
N ALA A 347 -10.24 -8.28 -1.46
CA ALA A 347 -10.25 -7.94 -0.04
C ALA A 347 -11.70 -7.96 0.49
N PRO A 348 -11.94 -8.47 1.71
CA PRO A 348 -13.27 -8.42 2.31
C PRO A 348 -13.79 -6.98 2.37
N PRO A 349 -15.11 -6.74 2.37
CA PRO A 349 -15.63 -5.38 2.48
C PRO A 349 -15.27 -4.76 3.82
N ILE A 350 -15.28 -3.43 3.84
CA ILE A 350 -15.23 -2.65 5.06
C ILE A 350 -16.69 -2.36 5.44
N THR A 351 -17.11 -2.71 6.65
CA THR A 351 -18.40 -2.23 7.18
C THR A 351 -18.24 -0.84 7.74
N HIS A 352 -19.17 0.05 7.41
CA HIS A 352 -19.41 1.24 8.22
C HIS A 352 -19.79 0.77 9.62
N SER A 353 -19.01 1.11 10.64
CA SER A 353 -19.58 1.12 11.98
C SER A 353 -20.76 2.08 11.93
N ARG A 354 -21.97 1.58 12.20
CA ARG A 354 -23.09 2.46 12.50
C ARG A 354 -22.71 3.10 13.82
N ASN A 355 -22.18 4.31 13.78
CA ASN A 355 -22.04 5.13 14.96
C ASN A 355 -23.43 5.64 15.35
#